data_AF-A0A3S0VIU5-F1
#
_entry.id   AF-A0A3S0VIU5-F1
#
_cell.length_a   1.000
_cell.length_b   1.000
_cell.length_c   1.000
_cell.angle_alpha   90.00
_cell.angle_beta   90.00
_cell.angle_gamma   90.00
#
_symmetry.space_group_name_H-M   'P 1'
#
loop_
_entity.id
_entity.type
_entity.pdbx_description
1 polymer ?
#
loop_
_entity_poly.entity_id
_entity_poly.type
_entity_poly.pdbx_seq_one_letter_code
_entity_poly.pdbx_strand_id
1 'polypeptide(L)' 'MSNDIDIDKAYVSPYDQFLFEFDTKHAKSASQMKEIKKHERLALMRDNKEYKAEDSSIWTDF' A
#
# COMPACT_ATOMS: atom_id res chain seq x y z
N MET A 1 28.50 20.03 -17.74
CA MET A 1 27.34 19.55 -18.52
C MET A 1 26.23 19.29 -17.53
N SER A 2 25.17 20.11 -17.51
CA SER A 2 24.00 19.83 -16.67
C SER A 2 23.20 18.73 -17.35
N ASN A 3 22.96 17.62 -16.66
CA ASN A 3 22.02 16.61 -17.12
C ASN A 3 20.61 17.12 -16.83
N ASP A 4 20.12 18.06 -17.64
CA ASP A 4 18.74 18.53 -17.61
C ASP A 4 17.85 17.54 -18.36
N ILE A 5 17.76 16.31 -17.83
CA ILE A 5 16.72 15.39 -18.27
C ILE A 5 15.44 15.86 -17.57
N ASP A 6 14.61 16.60 -18.31
CA ASP A 6 13.28 17.00 -17.87
C ASP A 6 12.35 15.79 -17.95
N ILE A 7 12.31 15.02 -16.86
CA ILE A 7 11.48 13.83 -16.72
C ILE A 7 10.06 14.27 -16.39
N ASP A 8 9.10 13.79 -17.16
CA ASP A 8 7.68 13.96 -16.84
C ASP A 8 7.34 13.24 -15.52
N LYS A 9 7.09 14.02 -14.48
CA LYS A 9 6.73 13.53 -13.14
C LYS A 9 5.28 13.05 -13.02
N ALA A 10 4.47 13.32 -14.05
CA ALA A 10 3.09 12.84 -14.16
C ALA A 10 2.98 11.59 -15.04
N TYR A 11 4.08 11.10 -15.60
CA TYR A 11 4.08 9.88 -16.38
C TYR A 11 3.57 8.68 -15.56
N VAL A 12 2.59 7.97 -16.10
CA VAL A 12 2.09 6.70 -15.58
C VAL A 12 2.45 5.61 -16.58
N SER A 13 3.11 4.55 -16.12
CA SER A 13 3.49 3.48 -17.03
C SER A 13 2.25 2.69 -17.49
N PRO A 14 2.26 2.10 -18.70
CA PRO A 14 1.20 1.20 -19.14
C PRO A 14 0.94 0.05 -18.16
N TYR A 15 1.97 -0.39 -17.42
CA TYR A 15 1.85 -1.43 -16.41
C TYR A 15 1.09 -0.94 -15.18
N ASP A 16 1.39 0.27 -14.68
CA ASP A 16 0.66 0.85 -13.55
C ASP A 16 -0.81 1.05 -13.89
N GLN A 17 -1.09 1.54 -15.11
CA GLN A 17 -2.44 1.67 -15.61
C GLN A 17 -3.16 0.32 -15.69
N PHE A 18 -2.51 -0.69 -16.29
CA PHE A 18 -3.05 -2.04 -16.38
C PHE A 18 -3.34 -2.66 -15.00
N LEU A 19 -2.39 -2.56 -14.07
CA LEU A 19 -2.52 -3.13 -12.73
C LEU A 19 -3.64 -2.46 -11.96
N PHE A 20 -3.77 -1.13 -12.06
CA PHE A 20 -4.88 -0.39 -11.48
C PHE A 20 -6.22 -0.87 -12.05
N GLU A 21 -6.36 -0.92 -13.37
CA GLU A 21 -7.59 -1.37 -14.02
C GLU A 21 -7.95 -2.82 -13.65
N PHE A 22 -6.96 -3.71 -13.60
CA PHE A 22 -7.15 -5.09 -13.18
C PHE A 22 -7.69 -5.15 -11.74
N ASP A 23 -7.05 -4.44 -10.81
CA ASP A 23 -7.46 -4.41 -9.41
C ASP A 23 -8.88 -3.86 -9.19
N THR A 24 -9.37 -2.98 -10.08
CA THR A 24 -10.76 -2.48 -10.03
C THR A 24 -11.80 -3.47 -10.54
N LYS A 25 -11.42 -4.39 -11.44
CA LYS A 25 -12.34 -5.33 -12.10
C LYS A 25 -12.37 -6.70 -11.42
N HIS A 26 -11.38 -7.01 -10.60
CA HIS A 26 -11.23 -8.31 -9.95
C HIS A 26 -11.31 -8.20 -8.42
N ALA A 27 -12.02 -9.15 -7.81
CA ALA A 27 -12.09 -9.21 -6.34
C ALA A 27 -10.71 -9.55 -5.74
N LYS A 28 -10.39 -8.92 -4.62
CA LYS A 28 -9.13 -9.17 -3.91
C LYS A 28 -9.13 -10.57 -3.30
N SER A 29 -8.00 -11.27 -3.44
CA SER A 29 -7.80 -12.57 -2.81
C SER A 29 -7.76 -12.45 -1.28
N ALA A 30 -7.94 -13.58 -0.60
CA ALA A 30 -7.83 -13.64 0.86
C ALA A 30 -6.47 -13.14 1.38
N SER A 31 -5.37 -13.44 0.66
CA SER A 31 -4.03 -12.98 1.04
C SER A 31 -3.90 -11.47 0.91
N GLN A 32 -4.37 -10.90 -0.21
CA GLN A 32 -4.37 -9.44 -0.41
C GLN A 32 -5.22 -8.73 0.65
N MET A 33 -6.37 -9.31 1.03
CA MET A 33 -7.19 -8.75 2.10
C MET A 33 -6.51 -8.80 3.47
N LYS A 34 -5.75 -9.85 3.79
CA LYS A 34 -4.93 -9.90 5.01
C LYS A 34 -3.88 -8.80 5.01
N GLU A 35 -3.21 -8.60 3.89
CA GLU A 35 -2.18 -7.57 3.75
C GLU A 35 -2.76 -6.15 3.88
N ILE A 36 -3.91 -5.88 3.27
CA ILE A 36 -4.62 -4.59 3.41
C ILE A 36 -4.91 -4.30 4.89
N LYS A 37 -5.51 -5.26 5.62
CA LYS A 37 -5.82 -5.10 7.04
C LYS A 37 -4.57 -4.85 7.88
N LYS A 38 -3.47 -5.54 7.57
CA LYS A 38 -2.17 -5.30 8.21
C LYS A 38 -1.72 -3.85 8.01
N HIS A 39 -1.76 -3.34 6.79
CA HIS A 39 -1.35 -1.95 6.50
C HIS A 39 -2.30 -0.91 7.10
N GLU A 40 -3.61 -1.15 7.11
CA GLU A 40 -4.61 -0.32 7.80
C GLU A 40 -4.30 -0.23 9.30
N ARG A 41 -3.99 -1.37 9.94
CA ARG A 41 -3.57 -1.42 11.35
C ARG A 41 -2.29 -0.62 11.58
N LEU A 42 -1.27 -0.79 10.74
CA LEU A 42 0.00 -0.06 10.86
C LEU A 42 -0.19 1.45 10.68
N ALA A 43 -1.02 1.88 9.73
CA ALA A 43 -1.34 3.30 9.53
C ALA A 43 -2.05 3.87 10.76
N LEU A 44 -3.02 3.15 11.32
CA LEU A 44 -3.70 3.54 12.56
C LEU A 44 -2.72 3.66 13.73
N MET A 45 -1.81 2.70 13.89
CA MET A 45 -0.77 2.73 14.93
C MET A 45 0.18 3.93 14.79
N ARG A 46 0.52 4.29 13.55
CA ARG A 46 1.42 5.43 13.26
C ARG A 46 0.74 6.76 13.50
N ASP A 47 -0.51 6.90 13.06
CA ASP A 47 -1.19 8.19 12.96
C ASP A 47 -2.07 8.50 14.19
N ASN A 48 -2.45 7.50 14.98
CA ASN A 48 -3.20 7.69 16.22
C ASN A 48 -2.27 7.67 17.45
N LYS A 49 -2.04 8.85 18.03
CA LYS A 49 -1.24 9.03 19.25
C LYS A 49 -1.81 8.31 20.48
N GLU A 50 -3.12 8.10 20.52
CA GLU A 50 -3.81 7.40 21.62
C GLU A 50 -4.00 5.90 21.34
N TYR A 51 -3.40 5.38 20.28
CA TYR A 51 -3.49 3.97 19.95
C TYR A 51 -3.01 3.10 21.12
N LYS A 52 -3.89 2.23 21.62
CA LYS A 52 -3.57 1.22 22.62
C LYS A 52 -3.60 -0.14 21.94
N ALA A 53 -2.45 -0.80 21.87
CA ALA A 53 -2.39 -2.17 21.39
C ALA A 53 -3.08 -3.10 22.41
N GLU A 54 -4.15 -3.79 22.01
CA GLU A 54 -4.74 -4.85 22.84
C GLU A 54 -3.92 -6.15 22.79
N ASP A 55 -3.10 -6.34 21.75
CA ASP A 55 -2.19 -7.48 21.61
C ASP A 55 -0.79 -7.05 21.18
N SER A 56 0.22 -7.43 21.98
CA SER A 56 1.62 -6.99 21.88
C SER A 56 2.43 -7.67 20.78
N SER A 57 1.83 -8.56 19.99
CA SER A 57 2.55 -9.29 18.94
C SER A 57 2.14 -8.80 17.54
N ILE A 58 3.08 -8.14 16.86
CA ILE A 58 2.98 -7.79 15.44
C ILE A 58 3.44 -8.93 14.51
N TRP A 59 3.92 -10.05 15.08
CA TRP A 59 4.64 -11.11 14.36
C TRP A 59 3.91 -12.46 14.32
N THR A 60 2.77 -12.61 14.97
CA THR A 60 2.09 -13.91 15.13
C THR A 60 1.32 -14.38 13.89
N ASP A 61 1.05 -13.50 12.93
CA ASP A 61 0.13 -13.78 11.81
C ASP A 61 0.79 -13.78 10.42
N PHE A 62 2.13 -13.87 10.36
CA PHE A 62 2.89 -14.01 9.11
C PHE A 62 3.27 -15.46 8.82
#